data_AF-A0A497BYU8-F1
#
_entry.id   AF-A0A497BYU8-F1
#
_cell.length_a   1.000
_cell.length_b   1.000
_cell.length_c   1.000
_cell.angle_alpha   90.00
_cell.angle_beta   90.00
_cell.angle_gamma   90.00
#
_symmetry.space_group_name_H-M   'P 1'
#
loop_
_entity.id
_entity.type
_entity.pdbx_description
1 polymer ?
#
loop_
_entity_poly.entity_id
_entity_poly.type
_entity_poly.pdbx_seq_one_letter_code
_entity_poly.pdbx_strand_id
1 'polypeptide(L)'
;MNQNRVALWLARLALAVVFCFNVNCALAFIARPGAFAPGFEVSGLPGEALVRGMGILFLMWNVTYPLAIWNPQRYRWLFVIIIVQQVIGLAGETWMLLALPPGHAPLATTGWRFILFDSGGLLAMLVSFALLQVTGKSR
;
A
#
# COMPACT_ATOMS: atom_id res chain seq x y z
N MET A 1 16.78 16.03 -20.82
CA MET A 1 15.89 16.23 -19.64
C MET A 1 16.75 16.30 -18.39
N ASN A 2 16.51 17.26 -17.49
CA ASN A 2 17.25 17.35 -16.22
C ASN A 2 16.95 16.09 -15.38
N GLN A 3 17.96 15.27 -15.08
CA GLN A 3 17.81 13.98 -14.39
C GLN A 3 17.04 14.10 -13.05
N ASN A 4 17.21 15.22 -12.35
CA ASN A 4 16.46 15.52 -11.12
C ASN A 4 14.95 15.68 -11.38
N ARG A 5 14.56 16.29 -12.51
CA ARG A 5 13.13 16.38 -12.89
C ARG A 5 12.54 14.99 -13.19
N VAL A 6 13.32 14.11 -13.82
CA VAL A 6 12.87 12.73 -14.11
C VAL A 6 12.65 11.95 -12.82
N ALA A 7 13.63 11.95 -11.91
CA ALA A 7 13.52 11.28 -10.62
C ALA A 7 12.33 11.79 -9.80
N LEU A 8 12.09 13.11 -9.80
CA LEU A 8 10.93 13.72 -9.15
C LEU A 8 9.61 13.19 -9.71
N TRP A 9 9.44 13.17 -11.04
CA TRP A 9 8.21 12.67 -11.64
C TRP A 9 8.01 11.17 -11.44
N LEU A 10 9.07 10.37 -11.48
CA LEU A 10 9.00 8.94 -11.18
C LEU A 10 8.55 8.68 -9.74
N ALA A 11 9.08 9.43 -8.77
CA ALA A 11 8.64 9.32 -7.38
C ALA A 11 7.17 9.71 -7.18
N ARG A 12 6.74 10.80 -7.81
CA ARG A 12 5.32 11.21 -7.79
C ARG A 12 4.43 10.14 -8.38
N LEU A 13 4.82 9.58 -9.52
CA LEU A 13 4.08 8.52 -10.19
C LEU A 13 3.99 7.27 -9.31
N ALA A 14 5.11 6.81 -8.75
CA ALA A 14 5.13 5.64 -7.87
C ALA A 14 4.20 5.82 -6.66
N LEU A 15 4.32 6.95 -5.96
CA LEU A 15 3.46 7.27 -4.81
C LEU A 15 1.99 7.38 -5.21
N ALA A 16 1.68 8.06 -6.33
CA ALA A 16 0.31 8.25 -6.78
C ALA A 16 -0.36 6.96 -7.22
N VAL A 17 0.36 6.08 -7.92
CA VAL A 17 -0.16 4.77 -8.34
C VAL A 17 -0.54 3.94 -7.11
N VAL A 18 0.39 3.79 -6.15
CA VAL A 18 0.14 3.01 -4.93
C VAL A 18 -1.02 3.62 -4.12
N PHE A 19 -1.04 4.95 -3.96
CA PHE A 19 -2.13 5.67 -3.31
C PHE A 19 -3.50 5.38 -3.96
N CYS A 20 -3.59 5.49 -5.29
CA CYS A 20 -4.84 5.26 -6.01
C CYS A 20 -5.35 3.83 -5.84
N PHE A 21 -4.47 2.83 -5.92
CA PHE A 21 -4.86 1.43 -5.69
C PHE A 21 -5.33 1.19 -4.26
N ASN A 22 -4.61 1.71 -3.27
CA ASN A 22 -4.99 1.57 -1.87
C ASN A 22 -6.31 2.25 -1.55
N VAL A 23 -6.53 3.49 -2.01
CA VAL A 23 -7.79 4.20 -1.82
C VAL A 23 -8.92 3.50 -2.55
N ASN A 24 -8.70 2.99 -3.76
CA ASN A 24 -9.71 2.21 -4.47
C ASN A 24 -10.09 0.93 -3.71
N CYS A 25 -9.12 0.21 -3.14
CA CYS A 25 -9.36 -0.94 -2.28
C CYS A 25 -10.16 -0.55 -1.03
N ALA A 26 -9.74 0.50 -0.34
CA ALA A 26 -10.41 1.04 0.85
C ALA A 26 -11.88 1.36 0.58
N LEU A 27 -12.16 2.13 -0.48
CA LEU A 27 -13.51 2.52 -0.87
C LEU A 27 -14.35 1.31 -1.29
N ALA A 28 -13.76 0.33 -1.97
CA ALA A 28 -14.46 -0.89 -2.33
C ALA A 28 -14.89 -1.70 -1.09
N PHE A 29 -14.01 -1.83 -0.10
CA PHE A 29 -14.29 -2.51 1.17
C PHE A 29 -15.36 -1.79 1.99
N ILE A 30 -15.35 -0.45 2.00
CA ILE A 30 -16.35 0.36 2.70
C ILE A 30 -17.73 0.28 2.01
N ALA A 31 -17.76 0.46 0.69
CA ALA A 31 -19.00 0.58 -0.07
C ALA A 31 -19.70 -0.77 -0.29
N ARG A 32 -18.92 -1.86 -0.48
CA ARG A 32 -19.45 -3.19 -0.83
C ARG A 32 -18.76 -4.31 -0.04
N PRO A 33 -18.76 -4.28 1.30
CA PRO A 33 -18.02 -5.24 2.12
C PRO A 33 -18.44 -6.69 1.90
N GLY A 34 -19.72 -6.96 1.65
CA GLY A 34 -20.24 -8.31 1.42
C GLY A 34 -19.63 -9.00 0.20
N ALA A 35 -19.15 -8.22 -0.78
CA ALA A 35 -18.44 -8.78 -1.94
C ALA A 35 -17.03 -9.27 -1.61
N PHE A 36 -16.44 -8.81 -0.50
CA PHE A 36 -15.07 -9.14 -0.10
C PHE A 36 -15.00 -10.02 1.15
N ALA A 37 -16.05 -10.04 1.97
CA ALA A 37 -16.16 -10.87 3.18
C ALA A 37 -15.82 -12.36 2.96
N PRO A 38 -16.24 -13.04 1.87
CA PRO A 38 -15.85 -14.43 1.63
C PRO A 38 -14.34 -14.62 1.47
N GLY A 39 -13.60 -13.61 1.01
CA GLY A 39 -12.14 -13.65 0.89
C GLY A 39 -11.42 -13.63 2.25
N PHE A 40 -12.14 -13.29 3.31
CA PHE A 40 -11.68 -13.32 4.70
C PHE A 40 -12.33 -14.45 5.51
N GLU A 41 -13.07 -15.35 4.85
CA GLU A 41 -13.82 -16.45 5.48
C GLU A 41 -14.81 -15.98 6.57
N VAL A 42 -15.32 -14.76 6.43
CA VAL A 42 -16.35 -14.21 7.30
C VAL A 42 -17.64 -13.96 6.51
N SER A 43 -18.76 -13.94 7.22
CA SER A 43 -20.09 -13.80 6.61
C SER A 43 -21.07 -13.05 7.48
N GLY A 44 -22.19 -12.65 6.88
CA GLY A 44 -23.26 -11.93 7.55
C GLY A 44 -22.84 -10.54 8.03
N LEU A 45 -23.68 -9.95 8.88
CA LEU A 45 -23.48 -8.59 9.39
C LEU A 45 -22.12 -8.39 10.11
N PRO A 46 -21.63 -9.33 10.96
CA PRO A 46 -20.32 -9.17 11.60
C PRO A 46 -19.17 -9.17 10.59
N GLY A 47 -19.21 -10.05 9.58
CA GLY A 47 -18.20 -10.10 8.53
C GLY A 47 -18.17 -8.84 7.68
N GLU A 48 -19.35 -8.30 7.32
CA GLU A 48 -19.42 -7.02 6.62
C GLU A 48 -18.87 -5.86 7.44
N ALA A 49 -19.17 -5.80 8.75
CA ALA A 49 -18.65 -4.77 9.63
C ALA A 49 -17.11 -4.84 9.75
N LEU A 50 -16.55 -6.05 9.86
CA LEU A 50 -15.09 -6.28 9.85
C LEU A 50 -14.46 -5.74 8.57
N VAL A 51 -14.99 -6.10 7.40
CA VAL A 51 -14.46 -5.65 6.10
C VAL A 51 -14.57 -4.14 5.92
N ARG A 52 -15.70 -3.52 6.33
CA ARG A 52 -15.82 -2.05 6.33
C ARG A 52 -14.76 -1.41 7.22
N GLY A 53 -14.53 -1.97 8.41
CA GLY A 53 -13.49 -1.54 9.33
C GLY A 53 -12.10 -1.60 8.71
N MET A 54 -11.75 -2.69 8.02
CA MET A 54 -10.50 -2.81 7.28
C MET A 54 -10.38 -1.75 6.18
N GLY A 55 -11.47 -1.46 5.46
CA GLY A 55 -11.49 -0.38 4.47
C GLY A 55 -11.20 1.00 5.07
N ILE A 56 -11.74 1.29 6.26
CA ILE A 56 -11.43 2.55 6.99
C ILE A 56 -9.96 2.58 7.41
N LEU A 57 -9.42 1.49 7.94
CA LEU A 57 -8.00 1.39 8.31
C LEU A 57 -7.09 1.61 7.11
N PHE A 58 -7.42 1.03 5.94
CA PHE A 58 -6.71 1.29 4.69
C PHE A 58 -6.78 2.77 4.31
N LEU A 59 -7.93 3.42 4.45
CA LEU A 59 -8.04 4.86 4.16
C LEU A 59 -7.16 5.71 5.09
N MET A 60 -7.14 5.40 6.39
CA MET A 60 -6.27 6.05 7.38
C MET A 60 -4.79 5.86 7.05
N TRP A 61 -4.41 4.68 6.57
CA TRP A 61 -3.05 4.34 6.18
C TRP A 61 -2.49 5.26 5.07
N ASN A 62 -3.37 5.86 4.26
CA ASN A 62 -3.01 6.68 3.11
C ASN A 62 -2.85 8.17 3.41
N VAL A 63 -3.06 8.62 4.66
CA VAL A 63 -3.01 10.05 5.03
C VAL A 63 -1.63 10.70 4.77
N THR A 64 -0.56 9.91 4.78
CA THR A 64 0.81 10.36 4.51
C THR A 64 1.09 10.66 3.03
N TYR A 65 0.32 10.08 2.10
CA TYR A 65 0.58 10.13 0.67
C TYR A 65 0.36 11.50 0.01
N PRO A 66 -0.73 12.26 0.25
CA PRO A 66 -1.00 13.47 -0.52
C PRO A 66 0.14 14.49 -0.51
N LEU A 67 0.73 14.76 0.65
CA LEU A 67 1.86 15.68 0.77
C LEU A 67 3.16 15.09 0.17
N ALA A 68 3.39 13.79 0.35
CA ALA A 68 4.53 13.10 -0.26
C ALA A 68 4.45 13.12 -1.79
N ILE A 69 3.26 12.96 -2.38
CA ILE A 69 3.02 13.10 -3.83
C ILE A 69 3.23 14.56 -4.27
N TRP A 70 2.69 15.52 -3.52
CA TRP A 70 2.81 16.94 -3.88
C TRP A 70 4.27 17.37 -3.99
N ASN A 71 5.08 17.07 -2.97
CA ASN A 71 6.51 17.42 -2.98
C ASN A 71 7.35 16.41 -2.19
N PRO A 72 7.81 15.30 -2.82
CA PRO A 72 8.51 14.24 -2.12
C PRO A 72 9.89 14.66 -1.59
N GLN A 73 10.51 15.72 -2.15
CA GLN A 73 11.77 16.26 -1.65
C GLN A 73 11.56 17.08 -0.37
N ARG A 74 10.57 17.97 -0.36
CA ARG A 74 10.22 18.76 0.83
C ARG A 74 9.71 17.88 1.96
N TYR A 75 8.88 16.90 1.65
CA TYR A 75 8.26 15.99 2.62
C TYR A 75 8.95 14.61 2.66
N ARG A 76 10.29 14.60 2.60
CA ARG A 76 11.09 13.36 2.53
C ARG A 76 10.77 12.35 3.64
N TRP A 77 10.45 12.84 4.83
CA TRP A 77 10.11 11.97 5.96
C TRP A 77 8.76 11.28 5.79
N LEU A 78 7.78 11.91 5.15
CA LEU A 78 6.53 11.23 4.80
C LEU A 78 6.78 10.10 3.80
N PHE A 79 7.67 10.30 2.83
CA PHE A 79 8.07 9.23 1.91
C PHE A 79 8.75 8.07 2.66
N VAL A 80 9.68 8.35 3.57
CA VAL A 80 10.30 7.30 4.41
C VAL A 80 9.26 6.57 5.25
N ILE A 81 8.31 7.29 5.87
CA ILE A 81 7.22 6.69 6.64
C ILE A 81 6.36 5.78 5.76
N ILE A 82 6.05 6.19 4.53
CA ILE A 82 5.30 5.37 3.56
C ILE A 82 6.06 4.08 3.21
N ILE A 83 7.38 4.14 3.06
CA ILE A 83 8.21 2.94 2.85
C ILE A 83 8.11 2.01 4.07
N VAL A 84 8.23 2.55 5.29
CA VAL A 84 8.09 1.76 6.53
C VAL A 84 6.69 1.15 6.64
N GLN A 85 5.66 1.90 6.27
CA GLN A 85 4.29 1.41 6.18
C GLN A 85 4.19 0.18 5.26
N GLN A 86 4.72 0.22 4.04
CA GLN A 86 4.72 -0.97 3.16
C GLN A 86 5.54 -2.15 3.71
N VAL A 87 6.64 -1.88 4.42
CA VAL A 87 7.41 -2.95 5.06
C VAL A 87 6.58 -3.64 6.14
N ILE A 88 5.81 -2.88 6.92
CA ILE A 88 4.92 -3.42 7.95
C ILE A 88 3.81 -4.28 7.31
N GLY A 89 3.17 -3.79 6.25
CA GLY A 89 2.15 -4.53 5.50
C GLY A 89 2.71 -5.86 4.98
N LEU A 90 3.74 -5.78 4.13
CA LEU A 90 4.39 -6.94 3.53
C LEU A 90 4.86 -7.97 4.57
N ALA A 91 5.51 -7.53 5.65
CA ALA A 91 5.98 -8.43 6.70
C ALA A 91 4.82 -9.07 7.46
N GLY A 92 3.78 -8.29 7.78
CA GLY A 92 2.58 -8.76 8.46
C GLY A 92 1.82 -9.80 7.64
N GLU A 93 1.58 -9.55 6.35
CA GLU A 93 0.89 -10.47 5.46
C GLU A 93 1.72 -11.72 5.18
N THR A 94 3.04 -11.58 5.00
CA THR A 94 3.93 -12.73 4.85
C THR A 94 3.89 -13.61 6.09
N TRP A 95 3.98 -13.02 7.28
CA TRP A 95 3.89 -13.78 8.52
C TRP A 95 2.53 -14.46 8.69
N MET A 96 1.43 -13.76 8.39
CA MET A 96 0.08 -14.31 8.44
C MET A 96 -0.10 -15.50 7.49
N LEU A 97 0.42 -15.43 6.25
CA LEU A 97 0.37 -16.54 5.32
C LEU A 97 1.22 -17.75 5.77
N LEU A 98 2.41 -17.50 6.33
CA LEU A 98 3.27 -18.57 6.84
C LEU A 98 2.69 -19.26 8.08
N ALA A 99 1.91 -18.53 8.88
CA ALA A 99 1.23 -19.06 10.06
C ALA A 99 -0.13 -19.70 9.74
N LEU A 100 -0.64 -19.59 8.51
CA LEU A 100 -1.97 -20.04 8.14
C LEU A 100 -2.05 -21.59 8.08
N PRO A 101 -2.97 -22.22 8.83
CA PRO A 101 -3.20 -23.66 8.72
C PRO A 101 -3.69 -24.07 7.33
N PRO A 102 -3.49 -25.33 6.92
CA PRO A 102 -4.08 -25.84 5.69
C PRO A 102 -5.62 -25.81 5.77
N GLY A 103 -6.28 -25.69 4.61
CA GLY A 103 -7.75 -25.65 4.50
C GLY A 103 -8.34 -24.25 4.25
N HIS A 104 -7.51 -23.20 4.35
CA HIS A 104 -7.92 -21.80 4.22
C HIS A 104 -7.53 -21.17 2.87
N ALA A 105 -7.90 -21.83 1.76
CA ALA A 105 -7.53 -21.39 0.41
C ALA A 105 -8.02 -19.97 0.04
N PRO A 106 -9.23 -19.54 0.43
CA PRO A 106 -9.67 -18.15 0.26
C PRO A 106 -8.76 -17.14 0.97
N LEU A 107 -8.42 -17.37 2.25
CA LEU A 107 -7.51 -16.51 3.01
C LEU A 107 -6.11 -16.46 2.37
N ALA A 108 -5.58 -17.61 1.94
CA ALA A 108 -4.29 -17.68 1.27
C ALA A 108 -4.27 -16.85 -0.03
N THR A 109 -5.34 -16.97 -0.83
CA THR A 109 -5.49 -16.21 -2.09
C THR A 109 -5.54 -14.70 -1.82
N THR A 110 -6.28 -14.29 -0.80
CA THR A 110 -6.36 -12.89 -0.37
C THR A 110 -4.99 -12.38 0.09
N GLY A 111 -4.28 -13.14 0.95
CA GLY A 111 -2.96 -12.76 1.42
C GLY A 111 -1.93 -12.62 0.30
N TRP A 112 -1.93 -13.52 -0.69
CA TRP A 112 -1.04 -13.40 -1.86
C TRP A 112 -1.29 -12.15 -2.69
N ARG A 113 -2.55 -11.72 -2.83
CA ARG A 113 -2.89 -10.46 -3.53
C ARG A 113 -2.31 -9.25 -2.80
N PHE A 114 -2.41 -9.23 -1.46
CA PHE A 114 -1.81 -8.16 -0.66
C PHE A 114 -0.28 -8.17 -0.75
N ILE A 115 0.37 -9.33 -0.58
CA ILE A 115 1.84 -9.45 -0.74
C ILE A 115 2.31 -8.98 -2.12
N LEU A 116 1.63 -9.38 -3.19
CA LEU A 116 2.01 -8.98 -4.54
C LEU A 116 1.90 -7.46 -4.72
N PHE A 117 0.82 -6.87 -4.20
CA PHE A 117 0.62 -5.43 -4.24
C PHE A 117 1.69 -4.68 -3.41
N ASP A 118 1.91 -5.11 -2.18
CA ASP A 118 2.82 -4.44 -1.24
C ASP A 118 4.28 -4.56 -1.66
N SER A 119 4.71 -5.74 -2.13
CA SER A 119 6.05 -5.94 -2.68
C SER A 119 6.31 -5.09 -3.92
N GLY A 120 5.34 -5.01 -4.85
CA GLY A 120 5.44 -4.16 -6.03
C GLY A 120 5.50 -2.67 -5.68
N GLY A 121 4.64 -2.22 -4.76
CA GLY A 121 4.64 -0.84 -4.26
C GLY A 121 5.93 -0.48 -3.53
N LEU A 122 6.41 -1.36 -2.65
CA LEU A 122 7.67 -1.18 -1.91
C LEU A 122 8.85 -1.07 -2.86
N LEU A 123 8.96 -1.96 -3.85
CA LEU A 123 10.05 -1.92 -4.83
C LEU A 123 10.04 -0.60 -5.63
N ALA A 124 8.88 -0.18 -6.14
CA ALA A 124 8.75 1.08 -6.88
C ALA A 124 9.13 2.29 -6.02
N MET A 125 8.76 2.28 -4.74
CA MET A 125 9.06 3.35 -3.80
C MET A 125 10.53 3.39 -3.39
N LEU A 126 11.16 2.24 -3.15
CA LEU A 126 12.60 2.17 -2.88
C LEU A 126 13.43 2.66 -4.06
N VAL A 127 13.11 2.22 -5.27
CA VAL A 127 13.82 2.64 -6.50
C VAL A 127 13.66 4.15 -6.71
N SER A 128 12.43 4.67 -6.66
CA SER A 128 12.19 6.09 -6.90
C SER A 128 12.76 6.99 -5.78
N PHE A 129 12.74 6.53 -4.53
CA PHE A 129 13.39 7.22 -3.42
C PHE A 129 14.91 7.27 -3.62
N ALA A 130 15.55 6.14 -3.95
CA ALA A 130 16.98 6.09 -4.20
C ALA A 130 17.41 7.01 -5.36
N LEU A 131 16.67 7.00 -6.47
CA LEU A 131 16.91 7.91 -7.60
C LEU A 131 16.80 9.40 -7.20
N LEU A 132 15.81 9.75 -6.37
CA LEU A 132 15.68 11.09 -5.81
C LEU A 132 16.89 11.49 -4.94
N GLN A 133 17.39 10.58 -4.10
CA GLN A 133 18.56 10.87 -3.24
C GLN A 133 19.85 11.05 -4.05
N VAL A 134 20.08 10.23 -5.07
CA VAL A 134 21.29 10.29 -5.89
C VAL A 134 21.31 11.57 -6.72
N THR A 135 20.21 11.90 -7.39
CA THR A 135 20.10 13.11 -8.22
C THR A 135 20.03 14.42 -7.43
N GLY A 136 19.61 14.36 -6.15
CA GLY A 136 19.57 15.50 -5.25
C GLY A 136 20.92 15.87 -4.63
N LYS A 137 21.84 14.91 -4.48
CA LYS A 137 23.20 15.11 -3.96
C LYS A 137 24.20 15.69 -4.97
N SER A 138 23.87 15.72 -6.26
CA SER A 138 24.72 16.31 -7.31
C SER A 138 24.63 17.85 -7.41
N ARG A 139 24.28 18.53 -6.30
CA ARG A 139 24.31 19.98 -6.11
C ARG A 139 25.11 20.28 -4.86
#